data_AF-A0A7W8JZ71-F1
#
_entry.id   AF-A0A7W8JZ71-F1
#
_cell.length_a   1.000
_cell.length_b   1.000
_cell.length_c   1.000
_cell.angle_alpha   90.00
_cell.angle_beta   90.00
_cell.angle_gamma   90.00
#
_symmetry.space_group_name_H-M   'P 1'
#
loop_
_entity.id
_entity.type
_entity.pdbx_description
1 polymer ?
#
loop_
_entity_poly.entity_id
_entity_poly.type
_entity_poly.pdbx_seq_one_letter_code
_entity_poly.pdbx_strand_id
1 'polypeptide(L)'
;MWNEEQGLTIDAKYSAVLMSEALPRPTIVCLCGSVRFLDAFDAASLQETLAGRIVLSVGSHRQRDEDAMAHLSGIEHTDALNRLDALHRQKIDLADEILVINVGGYIGDSTRGEIAYAYQQGKQVRWLEDPN
;
A
#
# COMPACT_ATOMS: atom_id res chain seq x y z
N MET A 1 49.72 6.30 10.15
CA MET A 1 50.05 4.88 10.35
C MET A 1 48.96 4.34 11.27
N TRP A 2 47.89 3.82 10.65
CA TRP A 2 46.72 3.29 11.35
C TRP A 2 47.07 1.86 11.82
N ASN A 3 46.89 1.57 13.10
CA ASN A 3 47.11 0.24 13.66
C ASN A 3 45.81 -0.57 13.59
N GLU A 4 45.94 -1.76 13.01
CA GLU A 4 44.87 -2.64 12.52
C GLU A 4 44.58 -3.78 13.52
N GLU A 5 44.38 -3.47 14.80
CA GLU A 5 44.11 -4.51 15.82
C GLU A 5 43.13 -4.03 16.89
N GLN A 6 41.85 -3.94 16.56
CA GLN A 6 40.76 -4.06 17.54
C GLN A 6 39.65 -4.93 16.93
N GLY A 7 39.94 -6.23 16.82
CA GLY A 7 38.95 -7.23 16.48
C GLY A 7 37.87 -7.27 17.56
N LEU A 8 36.74 -6.63 17.28
CA LEU A 8 35.54 -6.70 18.08
C LEU A 8 35.04 -8.14 18.04
N THR A 9 35.31 -8.92 19.09
CA THR A 9 34.77 -10.27 19.22
C THR A 9 33.27 -10.15 19.42
N ILE A 10 32.52 -10.49 18.37
CA ILE A 10 31.06 -10.57 18.44
C ILE A 10 30.74 -11.68 19.43
N ASP A 11 30.14 -11.31 20.56
CA ASP A 11 29.70 -12.22 21.61
C ASP A 11 28.82 -13.32 20.99
N ALA A 12 29.02 -14.58 21.37
CA ALA A 12 28.38 -15.75 20.76
C ALA A 12 26.84 -15.68 20.80
N LYS A 13 26.29 -14.89 21.73
CA LYS A 13 24.87 -14.55 21.81
C LYS A 13 24.40 -13.66 20.66
N TYR A 14 25.21 -12.69 20.23
CA TYR A 14 24.91 -11.82 19.11
C TYR A 14 25.10 -12.51 17.76
N SER A 15 26.05 -13.44 17.64
CA SER A 15 26.16 -14.27 16.42
C SER A 15 24.96 -15.20 16.23
N ALA A 16 24.33 -15.69 17.29
CA ALA A 16 23.11 -16.48 17.19
C ALA A 16 21.89 -15.65 16.76
N VAL A 17 21.82 -14.37 17.15
CA VAL A 17 20.75 -13.44 16.75
C VAL A 17 20.95 -12.95 15.30
N LEU A 18 22.19 -12.80 14.84
CA LEU A 18 22.50 -12.40 13.46
C LEU A 18 22.48 -13.57 12.46
N MET A 19 22.38 -14.81 12.95
CA MET A 19 22.23 -16.02 12.11
C MET A 19 20.82 -16.63 12.14
N SER A 20 19.82 -15.97 12.72
CA SER A 20 18.43 -16.42 12.64
C SER A 20 17.70 -15.76 11.46
N GLU A 21 17.64 -16.53 10.36
CA GLU A 21 16.69 -16.55 9.24
C GLU A 21 16.34 -15.22 8.56
N ALA A 22 16.66 -15.12 7.27
CA ALA A 22 16.05 -14.13 6.39
C ALA A 22 14.53 -14.19 6.57
N LEU A 23 13.92 -13.10 7.05
CA LEU A 23 12.47 -13.01 7.16
C LEU A 23 11.85 -13.42 5.82
N PRO A 24 10.82 -14.29 5.80
CA PRO A 24 10.16 -14.65 4.56
C PRO A 24 9.71 -13.38 3.87
N ARG A 25 9.77 -13.37 2.53
CA ARG A 25 9.35 -12.19 1.75
C ARG A 25 7.95 -11.78 2.20
N PRO A 26 7.76 -10.55 2.73
CA PRO A 26 6.47 -10.12 3.22
C PRO A 26 5.47 -10.04 2.05
N THR A 27 4.21 -10.33 2.34
CA THR A 27 3.10 -10.05 1.42
C THR A 27 3.01 -8.55 1.19
N ILE A 28 2.82 -8.15 -0.07
CA ILE A 28 2.59 -6.77 -0.47
C ILE A 28 1.09 -6.62 -0.72
N VAL A 29 0.43 -5.74 0.02
CA VAL A 29 -1.00 -5.43 -0.11
C VAL A 29 -1.18 -4.03 -0.68
N CYS A 30 -1.97 -3.91 -1.76
CA CYS A 30 -2.41 -2.61 -2.25
C CYS A 30 -3.79 -2.27 -1.68
N LEU A 31 -3.93 -1.06 -1.10
CA LEU A 31 -5.21 -0.58 -0.61
C LEU A 31 -5.97 0.12 -1.75
N CYS A 32 -7.18 -0.34 -2.03
CA CYS A 32 -8.07 0.19 -3.06
C CYS A 32 -9.34 0.71 -2.41
N GLY A 33 -9.76 1.93 -2.75
CA GLY A 33 -10.94 2.53 -2.11
C GLY A 33 -11.01 4.04 -2.29
N SER A 34 -12.09 4.63 -1.80
CA SER A 34 -12.27 6.07 -1.93
C SER A 34 -11.46 6.82 -0.86
N VAL A 35 -10.66 7.79 -1.31
CA VAL A 35 -9.91 8.73 -0.47
C VAL A 35 -10.80 9.61 0.44
N ARG A 36 -12.13 9.46 0.40
CA ARG A 36 -13.02 10.04 1.42
C ARG A 36 -12.91 9.34 2.77
N PHE A 37 -12.37 8.12 2.80
CA PHE A 37 -12.24 7.27 3.99
C PHE A 37 -10.79 7.12 4.45
N LEU A 38 -10.01 8.21 4.46
CA LEU A 38 -8.59 8.17 4.85
C LEU A 38 -8.36 7.55 6.24
N ASP A 39 -9.25 7.78 7.20
CA ASP A 39 -9.17 7.15 8.52
C ASP A 39 -9.20 5.61 8.45
N ALA A 40 -9.98 5.05 7.52
CA ALA A 40 -10.03 3.61 7.28
C ALA A 40 -8.78 3.11 6.56
N PHE A 41 -8.21 3.90 5.65
CA PHE A 41 -6.91 3.60 5.05
C PHE A 41 -5.79 3.57 6.10
N ASP A 42 -5.78 4.52 7.04
CA ASP A 42 -4.79 4.58 8.11
C ASP A 42 -4.91 3.38 9.06
N ALA A 43 -6.13 3.06 9.48
CA ALA A 43 -6.40 1.89 10.31
C ALA A 43 -5.98 0.59 9.62
N ALA A 44 -6.36 0.40 8.36
CA ALA A 44 -5.99 -0.78 7.57
C ALA A 44 -4.46 -0.85 7.36
N SER A 45 -3.82 0.28 7.02
CA SER A 45 -2.36 0.33 6.84
C SER A 45 -1.62 -0.08 8.10
N LEU A 46 -2.07 0.39 9.27
CA LEU A 46 -1.50 0.01 10.56
C LEU A 46 -1.70 -1.49 10.84
N GLN A 47 -2.91 -2.01 10.64
CA GLN A 47 -3.21 -3.43 10.85
C GLN A 47 -2.38 -4.36 9.95
N GLU A 48 -2.29 -4.05 8.67
CA GLU A 48 -1.51 -4.80 7.68
C GLU A 48 0.00 -4.74 7.99
N THR A 49 0.48 -3.57 8.40
CA THR A 49 1.87 -3.38 8.83
C THR A 49 2.20 -4.18 10.09
N LEU A 50 1.32 -4.16 11.10
CA LEU A 50 1.48 -4.96 12.33
C LEU A 50 1.41 -6.47 12.05
N ALA A 51 0.72 -6.88 10.98
CA ALA A 51 0.72 -8.25 10.46
C ALA A 51 1.97 -8.60 9.63
N GLY A 52 2.95 -7.69 9.53
CA GLY A 52 4.21 -7.93 8.82
C GLY A 52 4.11 -7.81 7.29
N ARG A 53 3.08 -7.15 6.77
CA ARG A 53 2.88 -6.92 5.32
C ARG A 53 3.40 -5.55 4.88
N ILE A 54 3.83 -5.45 3.62
CA ILE A 54 4.16 -4.18 2.98
C ILE A 54 2.86 -3.57 2.43
N VAL A 55 2.61 -2.29 2.72
CA VAL A 55 1.38 -1.60 2.30
C VAL A 55 1.66 -0.61 1.18
N LEU A 56 0.94 -0.74 0.07
CA LEU A 56 0.88 0.23 -1.02
C LEU A 56 -0.46 0.98 -0.95
N SER A 57 -0.48 2.13 -0.28
CA SER A 57 -1.69 2.94 -0.06
C SER A 57 -1.86 4.04 -1.13
N VAL A 58 -2.99 4.75 -1.07
CA VAL A 58 -3.30 5.95 -1.87
C VAL A 58 -2.34 7.12 -1.56
N GLY A 59 -2.33 8.15 -2.40
CA GLY A 59 -1.49 9.34 -2.20
C GLY A 59 -2.02 10.26 -1.09
N SER A 60 -1.12 10.71 -0.20
CA SER A 60 -1.28 11.75 0.85
C SER A 60 -2.48 11.65 1.81
N HIS A 61 -2.16 11.47 3.10
CA HIS A 61 -3.09 11.44 4.24
C HIS A 61 -3.62 12.82 4.70
N ARG A 62 -3.39 13.91 3.96
CA ARG A 62 -3.61 15.29 4.45
C ARG A 62 -4.53 16.16 3.61
N GLN A 63 -4.90 15.72 2.42
CA GLN A 63 -5.76 16.49 1.52
C GLN A 63 -6.45 15.53 0.55
N ARG A 64 -7.76 15.72 0.31
CA ARG A 64 -8.48 14.95 -0.72
C ARG A 64 -7.95 15.34 -2.09
N ASP A 65 -7.95 14.41 -3.04
CA ASP A 65 -7.53 14.71 -4.42
C ASP A 65 -8.30 15.92 -4.99
N GLU A 66 -9.60 16.01 -4.71
CA GLU A 66 -10.47 17.14 -5.08
C GLU A 66 -9.93 18.49 -4.57
N ASP A 67 -9.50 18.55 -3.31
CA ASP A 67 -8.96 19.77 -2.71
C ASP A 67 -7.55 20.07 -3.26
N ALA A 68 -6.73 19.04 -3.50
CA ALA A 68 -5.38 19.18 -4.04
C ALA A 68 -5.40 19.65 -5.50
N MET A 69 -6.45 19.30 -6.23
CA MET A 69 -6.61 19.56 -7.67
C MET A 69 -7.55 20.74 -7.97
N ALA A 70 -8.07 21.43 -6.95
CA ALA A 70 -9.04 22.52 -7.09
C ALA A 70 -8.56 23.71 -7.94
N HIS A 71 -7.24 23.84 -8.16
CA HIS A 71 -6.62 24.90 -8.96
C HIS A 71 -6.44 24.54 -10.45
N LEU A 72 -6.73 23.29 -10.83
CA LEU A 72 -6.54 22.80 -12.19
C LEU A 72 -7.76 23.12 -13.07
N SER A 73 -7.52 23.43 -14.34
CA SER A 73 -8.60 23.51 -15.33
C SER A 73 -9.20 22.12 -15.60
N GLY A 74 -10.40 22.05 -16.21
CA GLY A 74 -11.10 20.77 -16.42
C GLY A 74 -10.29 19.72 -17.21
N ILE A 75 -9.46 20.15 -18.18
CA ILE A 75 -8.59 19.25 -18.94
C ILE A 75 -7.44 18.74 -18.06
N GLU A 76 -6.76 19.66 -17.35
CA GLU A 76 -5.65 19.31 -16.45
C GLU A 76 -6.09 18.39 -15.31
N HIS A 77 -7.31 18.61 -14.79
CA HIS A 77 -7.93 17.76 -13.78
C HIS A 77 -8.14 16.34 -14.31
N THR A 78 -8.69 16.21 -15.53
CA THR A 78 -8.92 14.90 -16.16
C THR A 78 -7.60 14.16 -16.40
N ASP A 79 -6.58 14.86 -16.90
CA ASP A 79 -5.25 14.28 -17.14
C ASP A 79 -4.58 13.81 -15.85
N ALA A 80 -4.72 14.58 -14.76
CA ALA A 80 -4.20 14.19 -13.46
C ALA A 80 -4.92 12.95 -12.89
N LEU A 81 -6.25 12.87 -12.99
CA LEU A 81 -7.00 11.66 -12.60
C LEU A 81 -6.55 10.43 -13.40
N ASN A 82 -6.38 10.56 -14.71
CA ASN A 82 -5.91 9.46 -15.55
C ASN A 82 -4.51 8.97 -15.15
N ARG A 83 -3.61 9.89 -14.76
CA ARG A 83 -2.26 9.56 -14.26
C ARG A 83 -2.32 8.88 -12.90
N LEU A 84 -3.20 9.33 -12.00
CA LEU A 84 -3.41 8.71 -10.69
C LEU A 84 -3.95 7.27 -10.85
N ASP A 85 -4.96 7.07 -11.69
CA ASP A 85 -5.50 5.74 -12.01
C ASP A 85 -4.43 4.81 -12.59
N ALA A 86 -3.61 5.31 -13.52
CA ALA A 86 -2.51 4.53 -14.10
C ALA A 86 -1.45 4.15 -13.05
N LEU A 87 -1.09 5.09 -12.17
CA LEU A 87 -0.16 4.83 -11.06
C LEU A 87 -0.74 3.79 -10.09
N HIS A 88 -2.03 3.85 -9.79
CA HIS A 88 -2.65 2.90 -8.86
C HIS A 88 -2.71 1.49 -9.45
N ARG A 89 -2.95 1.35 -10.76
CA ARG A 89 -2.79 0.06 -11.47
C ARG A 89 -1.38 -0.51 -11.35
N GLN A 90 -0.34 0.33 -11.44
CA GLN A 90 1.04 -0.12 -11.22
C GLN A 90 1.29 -0.56 -9.77
N LYS A 91 0.65 0.05 -8.77
CA LYS A 91 0.71 -0.44 -7.38
C LYS A 91 0.06 -1.82 -7.26
N ILE A 92 -1.05 -2.07 -7.95
CA ILE A 92 -1.69 -3.38 -8.00
C ILE A 92 -0.76 -4.41 -8.65
N ASP A 93 -0.05 -4.05 -9.72
CA ASP A 93 0.93 -4.95 -10.36
C ASP A 93 2.04 -5.38 -9.39
N LEU A 94 2.54 -4.44 -8.59
CA LEU A 94 3.57 -4.67 -7.56
C LEU A 94 3.07 -5.47 -6.35
N ALA A 95 1.77 -5.44 -6.06
CA ALA A 95 1.19 -6.12 -4.91
C ALA A 95 0.94 -7.62 -5.18
N ASP A 96 0.95 -8.42 -4.12
CA ASP A 96 0.49 -9.81 -4.17
C ASP A 96 -1.04 -9.89 -4.14
N GLU A 97 -1.66 -8.96 -3.42
CA GLU A 97 -3.11 -8.90 -3.20
C GLU A 97 -3.58 -7.45 -3.05
N ILE A 98 -4.90 -7.24 -3.17
CA ILE A 98 -5.54 -5.98 -2.82
C ILE A 98 -6.45 -6.14 -1.59
N LEU A 99 -6.55 -5.08 -0.80
CA LEU A 99 -7.57 -4.93 0.24
C LEU A 99 -8.47 -3.74 -0.14
N VAL A 100 -9.75 -4.04 -0.33
CA VAL A 100 -10.77 -3.06 -0.70
C VAL A 100 -11.31 -2.37 0.56
N ILE A 101 -11.15 -1.06 0.65
CA ILE A 101 -11.67 -0.20 1.71
C ILE A 101 -13.11 0.21 1.34
N ASN A 102 -14.06 -0.67 1.67
CA ASN A 102 -15.49 -0.58 1.32
C ASN A 102 -16.37 -0.13 2.49
N VAL A 103 -16.00 0.96 3.18
CA VAL A 103 -16.71 1.46 4.36
C VAL A 103 -18.20 1.68 4.08
N GLY A 104 -19.06 1.01 4.84
CA GLY A 104 -20.52 1.04 4.66
C GLY A 104 -20.98 0.46 3.31
N GLY A 105 -20.19 -0.43 2.71
CA GLY A 105 -20.44 -0.99 1.37
C GLY A 105 -20.18 -0.04 0.19
N TYR A 106 -19.59 1.14 0.43
CA TYR A 106 -19.35 2.11 -0.65
C TYR A 106 -18.23 1.64 -1.60
N ILE A 107 -18.54 1.61 -2.91
CA ILE A 107 -17.56 1.37 -3.98
C ILE A 107 -17.79 2.39 -5.10
N GLY A 108 -16.81 3.28 -5.30
CA GLY A 108 -16.80 4.25 -6.40
C GLY A 108 -16.32 3.64 -7.72
N ASP A 109 -16.47 4.38 -8.82
CA ASP A 109 -16.15 3.90 -10.16
C ASP A 109 -14.66 3.57 -10.35
N SER A 110 -13.76 4.44 -9.87
CA SER A 110 -12.31 4.16 -9.92
C SER A 110 -11.97 2.88 -9.13
N THR A 111 -12.48 2.74 -7.90
CA THR A 111 -12.32 1.51 -7.10
C THR A 111 -12.88 0.27 -7.79
N ARG A 112 -14.03 0.38 -8.48
CA ARG A 112 -14.59 -0.73 -9.25
C ARG A 112 -13.67 -1.14 -10.40
N GLY A 113 -13.07 -0.16 -11.08
CA GLY A 113 -12.05 -0.37 -12.11
C GLY A 113 -10.78 -1.03 -11.56
N GLU A 114 -10.32 -0.62 -10.38
CA GLU A 114 -9.18 -1.23 -9.67
C GLU A 114 -9.46 -2.70 -9.32
N ILE A 115 -10.64 -3.00 -8.77
CA ILE A 115 -11.05 -4.37 -8.42
C ILE A 115 -11.09 -5.25 -9.69
N ALA A 116 -11.72 -4.75 -10.76
CA ALA A 116 -11.78 -5.46 -12.03
C ALA A 116 -10.38 -5.72 -12.59
N TYR A 117 -9.48 -4.74 -12.50
CA TYR A 117 -8.10 -4.86 -12.93
C TYR A 117 -7.32 -5.89 -12.09
N ALA A 118 -7.46 -5.87 -10.77
CA ALA A 118 -6.83 -6.83 -9.87
C ALA A 118 -7.25 -8.28 -10.20
N TYR A 119 -8.54 -8.51 -10.46
CA TYR A 119 -9.01 -9.82 -10.92
C TYR A 119 -8.40 -10.23 -12.27
N GLN A 120 -8.26 -9.30 -13.23
CA GLN A 120 -7.61 -9.58 -14.51
C GLN A 120 -6.13 -9.95 -14.36
N GLN A 121 -5.44 -9.35 -13.38
CA GLN A 121 -4.05 -9.67 -13.05
C GLN A 121 -3.92 -10.93 -12.17
N GLY A 122 -5.03 -11.62 -11.86
CA GLY A 122 -5.03 -12.81 -11.02
C GLY A 122 -4.67 -12.55 -9.55
N LYS A 123 -4.83 -11.30 -9.07
CA LYS A 123 -4.55 -10.93 -7.69
C LYS A 123 -5.66 -11.42 -6.77
N GLN A 124 -5.30 -11.77 -5.53
CA GLN A 124 -6.29 -11.99 -4.49
C GLN A 124 -6.96 -10.67 -4.11
N VAL A 125 -8.30 -10.69 -3.95
CA VAL A 125 -9.10 -9.54 -3.53
C VAL A 125 -9.69 -9.81 -2.16
N ARG A 126 -9.26 -9.05 -1.15
CA ARG A 126 -9.83 -9.01 0.20
C ARG A 126 -10.69 -7.77 0.38
N TRP A 127 -11.62 -7.82 1.33
CA TRP A 127 -12.54 -6.73 1.64
C TRP A 127 -12.40 -6.33 3.10
N LEU A 128 -12.49 -5.03 3.39
CA LEU A 128 -12.47 -4.51 4.76
C LEU A 128 -13.75 -4.88 5.51
N GLU A 129 -14.89 -4.76 4.83
CA GLU A 129 -16.21 -5.16 5.30
C GLU A 129 -16.77 -6.25 4.38
N ASP A 130 -17.62 -7.12 4.91
CA ASP A 130 -18.26 -8.15 4.09
C ASP A 130 -19.05 -7.51 2.94
N PRO A 131 -18.82 -7.94 1.68
CA PRO A 131 -19.62 -7.49 0.56
C PRO A 131 -21.01 -8.12 0.67
N ASN A 132 -22.02 -7.29 0.97
CA ASN A 132 -23.43 -7.71 0.97
C ASN A 132 -23.91 -8.20 -0.41
#